data_AF-A0A1W9MIZ3-F1
#
_entry.id   AF-A0A1W9MIZ3-F1
#
_cell.length_a   1.000
_cell.length_b   1.000
_cell.length_c   1.000
_cell.angle_alpha   90.00
_cell.angle_beta   90.00
_cell.angle_gamma   90.00
#
_symmetry.space_group_name_H-M   'P 1'
#
loop_
_entity.id
_entity.type
_entity.pdbx_description
1 polymer ?
#
loop_
_entity_poly.entity_id
_entity_poly.type
_entity_poly.pdbx_seq_one_letter_code
_entity_poly.pdbx_strand_id
1 'polypeptide(L)'
;MAGNPGSKVTADLKKNRLIITVSAAASQKEAQKIYTDIRFCVADLKPGFDVITDFSRCSLAHLSAIATMRQIMDYLIAKQPGTIIRVVGKNSLVFKQLLQFVNKFQSYKPFYADTLAEAEEILAGLTQRNGLCYQLHDHLVEYTCEQEKGQGKLVDISINGCTVQEPTIPLSLEQELLMVIPIDHGDGLPASFSAAARVARVKDDLVTVEFLDLSDEQKTELNQWFAYEVRQDKSSRQ
;
A
#
# COMPACT_ATOMS: atom_id res chain seq x y z
N MET A 1 -35.87 -9.55 15.93
CA MET A 1 -34.71 -8.69 15.63
C MET A 1 -33.73 -9.53 14.82
N ALA A 2 -33.54 -9.23 13.54
CA ALA A 2 -32.51 -9.92 12.76
C ALA A 2 -31.15 -9.54 13.34
N GLY A 3 -30.39 -10.52 13.82
CA GLY A 3 -29.07 -10.29 14.40
C GLY A 3 -28.18 -9.56 13.39
N ASN A 4 -27.44 -8.56 13.86
CA ASN A 4 -26.50 -7.85 13.00
C ASN A 4 -25.42 -8.86 12.56
N PRO A 5 -25.24 -9.12 11.25
CA PRO A 5 -24.27 -10.11 10.81
C PRO A 5 -22.87 -9.65 11.25
N GLY A 6 -22.20 -10.50 12.04
CA GLY A 6 -20.86 -10.21 12.56
C GLY A 6 -19.81 -10.15 11.45
N SER A 7 -18.60 -9.65 11.78
CA SER A 7 -17.51 -9.59 10.81
C SER A 7 -17.14 -10.96 10.25
N LYS A 8 -16.73 -10.95 8.99
CA LYS A 8 -16.40 -12.14 8.19
C LYS A 8 -15.12 -11.90 7.41
N VAL A 9 -14.28 -12.92 7.32
CA VAL A 9 -13.12 -12.95 6.43
C VAL A 9 -13.27 -14.14 5.51
N THR A 10 -13.02 -13.96 4.21
CA THR A 10 -13.10 -15.02 3.21
C THR A 10 -11.97 -14.91 2.21
N ALA A 11 -11.39 -16.05 1.83
CA ALA A 11 -10.50 -16.16 0.67
C ALA A 11 -11.31 -16.51 -0.59
N ASP A 12 -11.22 -15.67 -1.61
CA ASP A 12 -11.65 -16.01 -2.97
C ASP A 12 -10.43 -16.54 -3.73
N LEU A 13 -10.29 -17.87 -3.77
CA LEU A 13 -9.17 -18.54 -4.41
C LEU A 13 -9.17 -18.37 -5.94
N LYS A 14 -10.34 -18.13 -6.55
CA LYS A 14 -10.44 -17.93 -8.01
C LYS A 14 -9.87 -16.58 -8.41
N LYS A 15 -10.17 -15.55 -7.61
CA LYS A 15 -9.65 -14.19 -7.82
C LYS A 15 -8.33 -13.92 -7.11
N ASN A 16 -7.79 -14.89 -6.37
CA ASN A 16 -6.64 -14.74 -5.48
C ASN A 16 -6.78 -13.51 -4.55
N ARG A 17 -7.87 -13.49 -3.76
CA ARG A 17 -8.25 -12.30 -2.99
C ARG A 17 -8.67 -12.62 -1.57
N LEU A 18 -8.28 -11.77 -0.64
CA LEU A 18 -8.78 -11.72 0.73
C LEU A 18 -9.89 -10.67 0.83
N ILE A 19 -11.07 -11.07 1.27
CA ILE A 19 -12.21 -10.16 1.51
C ILE A 19 -12.49 -10.13 3.01
N ILE A 20 -12.40 -8.95 3.62
CA ILE A 20 -12.64 -8.68 5.04
C ILE A 20 -13.87 -7.79 5.13
N THR A 21 -14.99 -8.31 5.63
CA THR A 21 -16.19 -7.51 5.92
C THR A 21 -16.23 -7.20 7.41
N VAL A 22 -16.23 -5.91 7.73
CA VAL A 22 -16.28 -5.40 9.11
C VAL A 22 -17.72 -5.04 9.46
N SER A 23 -18.19 -5.54 10.61
CA SER A 23 -19.55 -5.27 11.12
C SER A 23 -19.68 -3.85 11.68
N ALA A 24 -20.83 -3.54 12.27
CA ALA A 24 -21.18 -2.18 12.69
C ALA A 24 -20.22 -1.52 13.69
N ALA A 25 -19.53 -2.28 14.53
CA ALA A 25 -18.66 -1.74 15.58
C ALA A 25 -17.38 -2.55 15.74
N ALA A 26 -16.26 -2.06 15.19
CA ALA A 26 -14.97 -2.72 15.26
C ALA A 26 -14.38 -2.64 16.69
N SER A 27 -14.85 -3.51 17.57
CA SER A 27 -14.33 -3.70 18.93
C SER A 27 -13.01 -4.48 18.92
N GLN A 28 -12.27 -4.46 20.02
CA GLN A 28 -11.02 -5.23 20.13
C GLN A 28 -11.23 -6.74 19.95
N LYS A 29 -12.31 -7.31 20.53
CA LYS A 29 -12.66 -8.72 20.37
C LYS A 29 -12.93 -9.06 18.91
N GLU A 30 -13.61 -8.17 18.20
CA GLU A 30 -13.90 -8.35 16.78
C GLU A 30 -12.64 -8.24 15.92
N ALA A 31 -11.78 -7.25 16.19
CA ALA A 31 -10.50 -7.11 15.51
C ALA A 31 -9.60 -8.34 15.72
N GLN A 32 -9.58 -8.92 16.92
CA GLN A 32 -8.83 -10.16 17.20
C GLN A 32 -9.39 -11.35 16.43
N LYS A 33 -10.72 -11.48 16.35
CA LYS A 33 -11.37 -12.51 15.54
C LYS A 33 -10.98 -12.36 14.07
N ILE A 34 -11.12 -11.15 13.52
CA ILE A 34 -10.72 -10.82 12.14
C ILE A 34 -9.24 -11.19 11.93
N TYR A 35 -8.35 -10.84 12.84
CA TYR A 35 -6.93 -11.15 12.71
C TYR A 35 -6.66 -12.65 12.63
N THR A 36 -7.30 -13.44 13.49
CA THR A 36 -7.21 -14.91 13.44
C THR A 36 -7.73 -15.45 12.10
N ASP A 37 -8.89 -14.99 11.65
CA ASP A 37 -9.51 -15.44 10.40
C ASP A 37 -8.65 -15.07 9.17
N ILE A 38 -8.01 -13.88 9.19
CA ILE A 38 -7.05 -13.46 8.16
C ILE A 38 -5.88 -14.44 8.09
N ARG A 39 -5.30 -14.81 9.23
CA ARG A 39 -4.13 -15.73 9.25
C ARG A 39 -4.46 -17.09 8.65
N PHE A 40 -5.68 -17.58 8.83
CA PHE A 40 -6.14 -18.82 8.19
C PHE A 40 -6.38 -18.62 6.70
N CYS A 41 -7.15 -17.61 6.31
CA CYS A 41 -7.49 -17.37 4.90
C CYS A 41 -6.27 -17.10 4.01
N VAL A 42 -5.27 -16.38 4.53
CA VAL A 42 -4.06 -16.03 3.78
C VAL A 42 -3.17 -17.24 3.50
N ALA A 43 -3.26 -18.31 4.31
CA ALA A 43 -2.45 -19.51 4.08
C ALA A 43 -2.78 -20.20 2.74
N ASP A 44 -4.00 -20.03 2.25
CA ASP A 44 -4.48 -20.67 1.01
C ASP A 44 -4.33 -19.76 -0.22
N LEU A 45 -3.91 -18.50 -0.04
CA LEU A 45 -3.76 -17.52 -1.12
C LEU A 45 -2.36 -17.56 -1.73
N LYS A 46 -2.26 -17.30 -3.04
CA LYS A 46 -0.98 -17.17 -3.73
C LYS A 46 -0.36 -15.79 -3.42
N PRO A 47 0.98 -15.65 -3.45
CA PRO A 47 1.64 -14.36 -3.32
C PRO A 47 1.07 -13.30 -4.28
N GLY A 48 1.08 -12.03 -3.87
CA GLY A 48 0.48 -10.95 -4.65
C GLY A 48 -1.05 -10.92 -4.62
N PHE A 49 -1.70 -11.59 -3.66
CA PHE A 49 -3.15 -11.55 -3.50
C PHE A 49 -3.65 -10.14 -3.18
N ASP A 50 -4.83 -9.79 -3.70
CA ASP A 50 -5.47 -8.52 -3.36
C ASP A 50 -6.21 -8.60 -2.04
N VAL A 51 -6.40 -7.46 -1.38
CA VAL A 51 -7.18 -7.34 -0.16
C VAL A 51 -8.29 -6.32 -0.36
N ILE A 52 -9.53 -6.72 -0.10
CA ILE A 52 -10.66 -5.80 0.03
C ILE A 52 -11.09 -5.79 1.50
N THR A 53 -11.02 -4.63 2.13
CA THR A 53 -11.58 -4.42 3.47
C THR A 53 -12.84 -3.56 3.37
N ASP A 54 -13.98 -4.17 3.59
CA ASP A 54 -15.30 -3.57 3.52
C ASP A 54 -15.76 -3.05 4.89
N PHE A 55 -15.77 -1.73 5.01
CA PHE A 55 -16.27 -0.97 6.15
C PHE A 55 -17.65 -0.34 5.86
N SER A 56 -18.33 -0.67 4.77
CA SER A 56 -19.62 -0.07 4.38
C SER A 56 -20.69 -0.14 5.47
N ARG A 57 -20.60 -1.16 6.34
CA ARG A 57 -21.50 -1.35 7.48
C ARG A 57 -20.92 -0.85 8.80
N CYS A 58 -19.64 -0.52 8.86
CA CYS A 58 -18.97 -0.08 10.06
C CYS A 58 -19.34 1.37 10.36
N SER A 59 -19.92 1.59 11.54
CA SER A 59 -20.32 2.92 12.03
C SER A 59 -19.31 3.50 13.02
N LEU A 60 -18.52 2.65 13.67
CA LEU A 60 -17.56 3.05 14.69
C LEU A 60 -16.35 2.10 14.75
N ALA A 61 -15.15 2.67 14.74
CA ALA A 61 -13.93 1.96 15.11
C ALA A 61 -13.52 2.34 16.55
N HIS A 62 -13.45 1.35 17.45
CA HIS A 62 -13.03 1.60 18.83
C HIS A 62 -11.51 1.79 18.91
N LEU A 63 -11.06 2.74 19.72
CA LEU A 63 -9.62 2.97 19.94
C LEU A 63 -8.90 1.73 20.49
N SER A 64 -9.60 0.87 21.24
CA SER A 64 -9.05 -0.40 21.75
C SER A 64 -8.68 -1.40 20.64
N ALA A 65 -9.25 -1.26 19.43
CA ALA A 65 -8.92 -2.11 18.29
C ALA A 65 -7.64 -1.66 17.55
N ILE A 66 -7.10 -0.46 17.83
CA ILE A 66 -5.96 0.12 17.11
C ILE A 66 -4.75 -0.81 17.09
N ALA A 67 -4.37 -1.36 18.25
CA ALA A 67 -3.21 -2.25 18.34
C ALA A 67 -3.38 -3.49 17.45
N THR A 68 -4.57 -4.08 17.41
CA THR A 68 -4.85 -5.25 16.58
C THR A 68 -4.96 -4.89 15.10
N MET A 69 -5.53 -3.74 14.75
CA MET A 69 -5.52 -3.23 13.37
C MET A 69 -4.08 -3.05 12.86
N ARG A 70 -3.18 -2.55 13.70
CA ARG A 70 -1.75 -2.47 13.38
C ARG A 70 -1.13 -3.85 13.15
N GLN A 71 -1.43 -4.84 14.00
CA GLN A 71 -0.97 -6.22 13.80
C GLN A 71 -1.47 -6.80 12.47
N ILE A 72 -2.72 -6.53 12.10
CA ILE A 72 -3.27 -6.93 10.81
C ILE A 72 -2.48 -6.30 9.66
N MET A 73 -2.21 -4.99 9.71
CA MET A 73 -1.43 -4.31 8.67
C MET A 73 -0.01 -4.87 8.55
N ASP A 74 0.69 -5.02 9.69
CA ASP A 74 2.06 -5.55 9.72
C ASP A 74 2.12 -6.99 9.19
N TYR A 75 1.11 -7.81 9.52
CA TYR A 75 0.98 -9.16 8.99
C TYR A 75 0.72 -9.17 7.49
N LEU A 76 -0.20 -8.33 6.99
CA LEU A 76 -0.47 -8.22 5.56
C LEU A 76 0.78 -7.78 4.80
N ILE A 77 1.50 -6.74 5.25
CA ILE A 77 2.77 -6.31 4.63
C ILE A 77 3.75 -7.48 4.50
N ALA A 78 3.92 -8.26 5.58
CA ALA A 78 4.81 -9.42 5.57
C ALA A 78 4.38 -10.53 4.59
N LYS A 79 3.11 -10.54 4.18
CA LYS A 79 2.54 -11.48 3.21
C LYS A 79 2.52 -10.94 1.78
N GLN A 80 3.04 -9.73 1.57
CA GLN A 80 3.27 -9.13 0.26
C GLN A 80 2.01 -9.17 -0.65
N PRO A 81 0.88 -8.57 -0.21
CA PRO A 81 -0.31 -8.46 -1.04
C PRO A 81 -0.01 -7.61 -2.28
N GLY A 82 -0.83 -7.80 -3.31
CA GLY A 82 -0.86 -6.94 -4.48
C GLY A 82 -1.49 -5.60 -4.11
N THR A 83 -2.78 -5.45 -4.37
CA THR A 83 -3.50 -4.21 -4.08
C THR A 83 -4.33 -4.33 -2.81
N ILE A 84 -4.36 -3.27 -2.00
CA ILE A 84 -5.29 -3.16 -0.88
C ILE A 84 -6.33 -2.07 -1.17
N ILE A 85 -7.61 -2.43 -1.11
CA ILE A 85 -8.74 -1.52 -1.28
C ILE A 85 -9.57 -1.49 0.01
N ARG A 86 -10.01 -0.30 0.39
CA ARG A 86 -10.95 -0.07 1.49
C ARG A 86 -12.27 0.42 0.93
N VAL A 87 -13.32 -0.37 1.12
CA VAL A 87 -14.69 0.01 0.77
C VAL A 87 -15.28 0.77 1.95
N VAL A 88 -15.49 2.07 1.79
CA VAL A 88 -15.95 2.95 2.85
C VAL A 88 -16.53 4.21 2.24
N GLY A 89 -17.74 4.58 2.64
CA GLY A 89 -18.36 5.81 2.16
C GLY A 89 -17.57 7.05 2.61
N LYS A 90 -17.22 7.93 1.67
CA LYS A 90 -16.40 9.15 1.89
C LYS A 90 -16.91 10.09 3.01
N ASN A 91 -18.20 10.04 3.33
CA ASN A 91 -18.80 10.87 4.38
C ASN A 91 -18.96 10.16 5.74
N SER A 92 -18.54 8.89 5.85
CA SER A 92 -18.70 8.13 7.09
C SER A 92 -17.73 8.59 8.19
N LEU A 93 -18.16 8.51 9.45
CA LEU A 93 -17.28 8.76 10.60
C LEU A 93 -16.08 7.81 10.59
N VAL A 94 -16.30 6.54 10.24
CA VAL A 94 -15.26 5.52 10.12
C VAL A 94 -14.24 5.90 9.06
N PHE A 95 -14.64 6.48 7.93
CA PHE A 95 -13.68 7.01 6.95
C PHE A 95 -12.75 8.03 7.57
N LYS A 96 -13.28 9.01 8.31
CA LYS A 96 -12.48 10.04 8.99
C LYS A 96 -11.54 9.42 10.03
N GLN A 97 -12.02 8.46 10.81
CA GLN A 97 -11.21 7.72 11.79
C GLN A 97 -10.10 6.91 11.11
N LEU A 98 -10.40 6.24 10.00
CA LEU A 98 -9.44 5.48 9.20
C LEU A 98 -8.38 6.38 8.58
N LEU A 99 -8.76 7.53 8.02
CA LEU A 99 -7.79 8.49 7.47
C LEU A 99 -6.86 9.01 8.56
N GLN A 100 -7.40 9.40 9.72
CA GLN A 100 -6.57 9.83 10.86
C GLN A 100 -5.65 8.72 11.36
N PHE A 101 -6.12 7.47 11.34
CA PHE A 101 -5.32 6.32 11.72
C PHE A 101 -4.19 6.06 10.71
N VAL A 102 -4.48 6.00 9.41
CA VAL A 102 -3.46 5.79 8.36
C VAL A 102 -2.44 6.91 8.33
N ASN A 103 -2.87 8.17 8.45
CA ASN A 103 -1.94 9.29 8.46
C ASN A 103 -0.99 9.26 9.67
N LYS A 104 -1.37 8.59 10.76
CA LYS A 104 -0.49 8.39 11.93
C LYS A 104 0.46 7.22 11.79
N PHE A 105 0.14 6.23 10.95
CA PHE A 105 0.96 5.05 10.75
C PHE A 105 1.43 5.02 9.30
N GLN A 106 2.68 5.45 9.06
CA GLN A 106 3.34 5.18 7.78
C GLN A 106 3.24 3.68 7.51
N SER A 107 2.61 3.32 6.40
CA SER A 107 2.26 1.96 6.03
C SER A 107 2.08 1.91 4.52
N TYR A 108 1.24 1.01 4.03
CA TYR A 108 0.82 1.00 2.64
C TYR A 108 -0.25 2.07 2.36
N LYS A 109 -0.35 2.46 1.08
CA LYS A 109 -1.36 3.36 0.53
C LYS A 109 -2.52 2.52 -0.03
N PRO A 110 -3.66 2.40 0.67
CA PRO A 110 -4.82 1.72 0.11
C PRO A 110 -5.51 2.57 -0.96
N PHE A 111 -6.18 1.92 -1.89
CA PHE A 111 -7.24 2.56 -2.67
C PHE A 111 -8.52 2.62 -1.86
N TYR A 112 -9.38 3.59 -2.18
CA TYR A 112 -10.68 3.74 -1.56
C TYR A 112 -11.77 3.63 -2.61
N ALA A 113 -12.84 2.91 -2.26
CA ALA A 113 -14.03 2.77 -3.07
C ALA A 113 -15.26 3.02 -2.19
N ASP A 114 -16.33 3.56 -2.77
CA ASP A 114 -17.60 3.76 -2.07
C ASP A 114 -18.41 2.44 -2.01
N THR A 115 -18.17 1.50 -2.95
CA THR A 115 -18.87 0.20 -3.00
C THR A 115 -17.94 -0.98 -3.33
N LEU A 116 -18.39 -2.20 -3.05
CA LEU A 116 -17.69 -3.42 -3.44
C LEU A 116 -17.55 -3.55 -4.97
N ALA A 117 -18.54 -3.10 -5.73
CA ALA A 117 -18.49 -3.12 -7.20
C ALA A 117 -17.39 -2.19 -7.73
N GLU A 118 -17.31 -0.98 -7.20
CA GLU A 118 -16.23 -0.04 -7.55
C GLU A 118 -14.85 -0.58 -7.15
N ALA A 119 -14.73 -1.25 -6.00
CA ALA A 119 -13.46 -1.91 -5.63
C ALA A 119 -13.05 -2.99 -6.63
N GLU A 120 -14.00 -3.78 -7.13
CA GLU A 120 -13.76 -4.77 -8.17
C GLU A 120 -13.32 -4.13 -9.49
N GLU A 121 -13.94 -3.02 -9.89
CA GLU A 121 -13.58 -2.26 -11.08
C GLU A 121 -12.16 -1.66 -10.97
N ILE A 122 -11.80 -1.10 -9.82
CA ILE A 122 -10.45 -0.61 -9.56
C ILE A 122 -9.44 -1.74 -9.73
N LEU A 123 -9.68 -2.92 -9.14
CA LEU A 123 -8.77 -4.06 -9.26
C LEU A 123 -8.68 -4.58 -10.70
N ALA A 124 -9.78 -4.58 -11.44
CA ALA A 124 -9.77 -4.96 -12.86
C ALA A 124 -8.99 -3.95 -13.73
N GLY A 125 -8.99 -2.66 -13.36
CA GLY A 125 -8.30 -1.60 -14.08
C GLY A 125 -6.84 -1.38 -13.67
N LEU A 126 -6.39 -1.94 -12.53
CA LEU A 126 -5.00 -1.87 -12.05
C LEU A 126 -4.13 -2.92 -12.75
N THR A 127 -4.06 -2.87 -14.07
CA THR A 127 -3.32 -3.84 -14.89
C THR A 127 -1.79 -3.68 -14.84
N GLN A 128 -1.23 -2.72 -14.08
CA GLN A 128 0.20 -2.35 -14.19
C GLN A 128 0.98 -2.20 -12.88
N ARG A 129 0.35 -2.06 -11.71
CA ARG A 129 1.09 -2.01 -10.42
C ARG A 129 0.79 -3.26 -9.59
N ASN A 130 1.38 -4.38 -9.99
CA ASN A 130 1.34 -5.63 -9.21
C ASN A 130 2.20 -5.52 -7.94
N GLY A 131 1.69 -4.91 -6.89
CA GLY A 131 2.38 -4.88 -5.61
C GLY A 131 1.90 -3.78 -4.68
N LEU A 132 2.16 -4.00 -3.39
CA LEU A 132 1.79 -3.06 -2.35
C LEU A 132 2.46 -1.71 -2.60
N CYS A 133 1.65 -0.66 -2.66
CA CYS A 133 2.14 0.72 -2.73
C CYS A 133 2.42 1.22 -1.30
N TYR A 134 3.59 1.78 -1.08
CA TYR A 134 4.05 2.36 0.16
C TYR A 134 4.10 3.88 0.06
N GLN A 135 3.83 4.57 1.17
CA GLN A 135 4.05 6.01 1.30
C GLN A 135 5.31 6.24 2.13
N LEU A 136 6.35 6.75 1.49
CA LEU A 136 7.59 7.16 2.14
C LEU A 136 7.58 8.68 2.21
N HIS A 137 7.50 9.25 3.41
CA HIS A 137 7.43 10.70 3.58
C HIS A 137 8.81 11.32 3.34
N ASP A 138 8.84 12.46 2.64
CA ASP A 138 10.02 13.31 2.44
C ASP A 138 11.26 12.62 1.85
N HIS A 139 11.06 11.49 1.14
CA HIS A 139 12.15 10.82 0.43
C HIS A 139 12.42 11.51 -0.90
N LEU A 140 13.66 11.94 -1.11
CA LEU A 140 14.12 12.42 -2.41
C LEU A 140 14.56 11.23 -3.26
N VAL A 141 14.18 11.25 -4.52
CA VAL A 141 14.70 10.34 -5.53
C VAL A 141 15.51 11.11 -6.54
N GLU A 142 16.59 10.48 -6.99
CA GLU A 142 17.41 10.99 -8.08
C GLU A 142 17.06 10.22 -9.35
N TYR A 143 17.14 10.91 -10.49
CA TYR A 143 17.02 10.26 -11.78
C TYR A 143 17.97 10.88 -12.79
N THR A 144 18.41 10.07 -13.75
CA THR A 144 19.22 10.52 -14.88
C THR A 144 18.48 10.25 -16.18
N CYS A 145 18.34 11.28 -17.01
CA CYS A 145 17.71 11.21 -18.31
C CYS A 145 18.52 12.04 -19.32
N GLU A 146 18.81 11.48 -20.51
CA GLU A 146 19.53 12.20 -21.58
C GLU A 146 20.82 12.91 -21.10
N GLN A 147 21.54 12.32 -20.15
CA GLN A 147 22.74 12.85 -19.48
C GLN A 147 22.51 13.97 -18.46
N GLU A 148 21.28 14.44 -18.29
CA GLU A 148 20.92 15.37 -17.22
C GLU A 148 20.53 14.63 -15.94
N LYS A 149 20.90 15.20 -14.79
CA LYS A 149 20.55 14.67 -13.46
C LYS A 149 19.45 15.52 -12.86
N GLY A 150 18.33 14.88 -12.54
CA GLY A 150 17.20 15.49 -11.88
C GLY A 150 16.93 14.85 -10.52
N GLN A 151 16.08 15.53 -9.76
CA GLN A 151 15.57 15.09 -8.47
C GLN A 151 14.05 15.31 -8.41
N GLY A 152 13.40 14.66 -7.45
CA GLY A 152 12.01 14.91 -7.12
C GLY A 152 11.62 14.24 -5.81
N LYS A 153 10.44 14.58 -5.29
CA LYS A 153 9.92 14.02 -4.04
C LYS A 153 9.15 12.74 -4.32
N LEU A 154 9.47 11.66 -3.62
CA LEU A 154 8.73 10.42 -3.69
C LEU A 154 7.36 10.57 -3.03
N VAL A 155 6.29 10.30 -3.77
CA VAL A 155 4.90 10.35 -3.26
C VAL A 155 4.43 8.96 -2.83
N ASP A 156 4.65 7.98 -3.69
CA ASP A 156 4.42 6.57 -3.40
C ASP A 156 5.32 5.67 -4.24
N ILE A 157 5.54 4.45 -3.76
CA ILE A 157 6.41 3.48 -4.41
C ILE A 157 5.91 2.05 -4.24
N SER A 158 6.14 1.23 -5.24
CA SER A 158 5.86 -0.21 -5.25
C SER A 158 7.04 -0.96 -5.87
N ILE A 159 6.97 -2.28 -5.91
CA ILE A 159 7.97 -3.10 -6.59
C ILE A 159 8.01 -2.95 -8.11
N ASN A 160 7.03 -2.27 -8.73
CA ASN A 160 7.00 -2.06 -10.19
C ASN A 160 7.16 -0.60 -10.60
N GLY A 161 7.37 0.32 -9.65
CA GLY A 161 7.49 1.72 -9.99
C GLY A 161 7.07 2.66 -8.87
N CYS A 162 7.18 3.95 -9.13
CA CYS A 162 6.87 4.99 -8.16
C CYS A 162 6.21 6.20 -8.79
N THR A 163 5.69 7.07 -7.92
CA THR A 163 5.20 8.40 -8.28
C THR A 163 6.13 9.44 -7.66
N VAL A 164 6.62 10.36 -8.49
CA VAL A 164 7.50 11.46 -8.13
C VAL A 164 6.74 12.78 -8.30
N GLN A 165 6.90 13.69 -7.36
CA GLN A 165 6.36 15.04 -7.36
C GLN A 165 7.48 16.07 -7.55
N GLU A 166 7.15 17.19 -8.18
CA GLU A 166 8.06 18.32 -8.39
C GLU A 166 9.40 17.90 -9.04
N PRO A 167 9.38 17.20 -10.19
CA PRO A 167 10.62 16.82 -10.86
C PRO A 167 11.39 18.09 -11.28
N THR A 168 12.66 18.18 -10.92
CA THR A 168 13.51 19.34 -11.26
C THR A 168 13.79 19.45 -12.77
N ILE A 169 13.62 18.35 -13.51
CA ILE A 169 13.71 18.31 -14.97
C ILE A 169 12.37 17.83 -15.52
N PRO A 170 11.80 18.49 -16.53
CA PRO A 170 10.58 18.02 -17.18
C PRO A 170 10.75 16.61 -17.76
N LEU A 171 9.84 15.70 -17.40
CA LEU A 171 9.82 14.33 -17.91
C LEU A 171 8.65 14.13 -18.88
N SER A 172 8.89 13.43 -19.99
CA SER A 172 7.91 13.15 -21.03
C SER A 172 7.41 11.71 -20.98
N LEU A 173 6.20 11.46 -21.49
CA LEU A 173 5.62 10.11 -21.57
C LEU A 173 6.54 9.16 -22.37
N GLU A 174 6.64 7.91 -21.94
CA GLU A 174 7.52 6.85 -22.48
C GLU A 174 9.03 7.14 -22.39
N GLN A 175 9.45 8.24 -21.77
CA GLN A 175 10.86 8.55 -21.59
C GLN A 175 11.52 7.53 -20.64
N GLU A 176 12.65 6.97 -21.05
CA GLU A 176 13.45 6.09 -20.22
C GLU A 176 14.43 6.89 -19.35
N LEU A 177 14.61 6.43 -18.12
CA LEU A 177 15.48 7.07 -17.14
C LEU A 177 16.09 6.04 -16.19
N LEU A 178 17.25 6.37 -15.65
CA LEU A 178 17.84 5.61 -14.55
C LEU A 178 17.38 6.25 -13.24
N MET A 179 16.60 5.53 -12.45
CA MET A 179 16.19 5.95 -11.11
C MET A 179 17.17 5.47 -10.06
N VAL A 180 17.49 6.34 -9.11
CA VAL A 180 18.25 6.01 -7.90
C VAL A 180 17.47 6.46 -6.68
N ILE A 181 17.15 5.51 -5.81
CA ILE A 181 16.42 5.72 -4.56
C ILE A 181 17.42 5.49 -3.42
N PRO A 182 17.81 6.53 -2.68
CA PRO A 182 18.63 6.38 -1.49
C PRO A 182 17.92 5.50 -0.45
N ILE A 183 18.67 4.58 0.15
CA ILE A 183 18.21 3.66 1.18
C ILE A 183 19.05 3.87 2.44
N ASP A 184 18.38 4.16 3.56
CA ASP A 184 19.02 4.24 4.87
C ASP A 184 18.80 2.95 5.66
N HIS A 185 19.84 2.11 5.75
CA HIS A 185 19.78 0.90 6.56
C HIS A 185 20.05 1.13 8.05
N GLY A 186 20.39 2.36 8.47
CA GLY A 186 20.73 2.69 9.85
C GLY A 186 22.05 2.11 10.35
N ASP A 187 22.78 1.37 9.50
CA ASP A 187 24.14 0.85 9.76
C ASP A 187 25.24 1.84 9.36
N GLY A 188 24.86 3.02 8.84
CA GLY A 188 25.76 4.11 8.47
C GLY A 188 26.41 3.94 7.10
N LEU A 189 26.08 2.89 6.34
CA LEU A 189 26.50 2.77 4.94
C LEU A 189 25.35 3.24 4.04
N PRO A 190 25.55 4.30 3.23
CA PRO A 190 24.52 4.71 2.28
C PRO A 190 24.34 3.60 1.25
N ALA A 191 23.20 2.94 1.29
CA ALA A 191 22.76 2.06 0.22
C ALA A 191 21.91 2.87 -0.76
N SER A 192 21.80 2.38 -1.98
CA SER A 192 20.84 2.92 -2.94
C SER A 192 20.30 1.79 -3.80
N PHE A 193 19.03 1.88 -4.13
CA PHE A 193 18.42 1.04 -5.15
C PHE A 193 18.45 1.79 -6.47
N SER A 194 18.95 1.13 -7.51
CA SER A 194 19.02 1.70 -8.86
C SER A 194 18.28 0.81 -9.84
N ALA A 195 17.44 1.40 -10.68
CA ALA A 195 16.65 0.69 -11.67
C ALA A 195 16.46 1.53 -12.93
N ALA A 196 16.53 0.86 -14.08
CA ALA A 196 15.98 1.42 -15.31
C ALA A 196 14.47 1.61 -15.12
N ALA A 197 13.94 2.70 -15.63
CA ALA A 197 12.53 3.04 -15.49
C ALA A 197 12.02 3.75 -16.74
N ARG A 198 10.70 3.76 -16.89
CA ARG A 198 10.02 4.45 -17.99
C ARG A 198 8.86 5.29 -17.45
N VAL A 199 8.70 6.49 -17.97
CA VAL A 199 7.58 7.37 -17.61
C VAL A 199 6.28 6.79 -18.18
N ALA A 200 5.41 6.30 -17.31
CA ALA A 200 4.13 5.70 -17.69
C ALA A 200 2.97 6.71 -17.64
N ARG A 201 3.08 7.78 -16.85
CA ARG A 201 2.08 8.85 -16.80
C ARG A 201 2.70 10.16 -16.31
N VAL A 202 2.28 11.26 -16.93
CA VAL A 202 2.55 12.63 -16.48
C VAL A 202 1.21 13.32 -16.22
N LYS A 203 1.05 13.94 -15.05
CA LYS A 203 -0.13 14.72 -14.70
C LYS A 203 0.25 15.84 -13.73
N ASP A 204 0.04 17.09 -14.15
CA ASP A 204 0.39 18.27 -13.36
C ASP A 204 1.87 18.24 -12.94
N ASP A 205 2.16 18.24 -11.64
CA ASP A 205 3.50 18.13 -11.04
C ASP A 205 3.87 16.68 -10.66
N LEU A 206 3.05 15.70 -11.04
CA LEU A 206 3.24 14.28 -10.72
C LEU A 206 3.67 13.48 -11.95
N VAL A 207 4.73 12.70 -11.78
CA VAL A 207 5.25 11.75 -12.77
C VAL A 207 5.22 10.35 -12.17
N THR A 208 4.49 9.45 -12.82
CA THR A 208 4.54 8.02 -12.53
C THR A 208 5.53 7.35 -13.46
N VAL A 209 6.43 6.58 -12.87
CA VAL A 209 7.36 5.74 -13.61
C VAL A 209 7.12 4.27 -13.29
N GLU A 210 7.42 3.42 -14.25
CA GLU A 210 7.43 1.97 -14.17
C GLU A 210 8.89 1.49 -14.17
N PHE A 211 9.26 0.62 -13.24
CA PHE A 211 10.59 0.00 -13.23
C PHE A 211 10.68 -1.08 -14.30
N LEU A 212 11.78 -1.08 -15.05
CA LEU A 212 12.06 -2.01 -16.13
C LEU A 212 12.97 -3.14 -15.64
N ASP A 213 12.67 -4.37 -16.08
CA ASP A 213 13.54 -5.55 -15.97
C ASP A 213 14.03 -5.90 -14.55
N LEU A 214 13.23 -5.63 -13.51
CA LEU A 214 13.56 -6.05 -12.15
C LEU A 214 13.45 -7.57 -11.98
N SER A 215 14.53 -8.19 -11.51
CA SER A 215 14.55 -9.60 -11.12
C SER A 215 13.65 -9.87 -9.91
N ASP A 216 13.27 -11.13 -9.70
CA ASP A 216 12.45 -11.51 -8.54
C ASP A 216 13.20 -11.30 -7.22
N GLU A 217 14.53 -11.44 -7.23
CA GLU A 217 15.40 -11.11 -6.09
C GLU A 217 15.37 -9.61 -5.79
N GLN A 218 15.52 -8.75 -6.80
CA GLN A 218 15.45 -7.30 -6.64
C GLN A 218 14.09 -6.84 -6.13
N LYS A 219 12.99 -7.41 -6.66
CA LYS A 219 11.62 -7.14 -6.17
C LYS A 219 11.47 -7.56 -4.71
N THR A 220 12.05 -8.69 -4.33
CA THR A 220 12.00 -9.20 -2.95
C THR A 220 12.77 -8.29 -2.00
N GLU A 221 13.99 -7.90 -2.36
CA GLU A 221 14.84 -6.99 -1.58
C GLU A 221 14.16 -5.62 -1.40
N LEU A 222 13.67 -5.05 -2.50
CA LEU A 222 12.98 -3.76 -2.48
C LEU A 222 11.73 -3.80 -1.58
N ASN A 223 10.96 -4.88 -1.63
CA ASN A 223 9.80 -5.05 -0.75
C ASN A 223 10.19 -5.21 0.73
N GLN A 224 11.28 -5.93 1.02
CA GLN A 224 11.80 -6.05 2.38
C GLN A 224 12.25 -4.70 2.92
N TRP A 225 12.91 -3.89 2.09
CA TRP A 225 13.30 -2.53 2.43
C TRP A 225 12.07 -1.65 2.74
N PHE A 226 11.05 -1.62 1.88
CA PHE A 226 9.84 -0.86 2.16
C PHE A 226 9.16 -1.30 3.47
N ALA A 227 9.08 -2.60 3.69
CA ALA A 227 8.53 -3.15 4.93
C ALA A 227 9.36 -2.75 6.16
N TYR A 228 10.67 -2.58 6.01
CA TYR A 228 11.58 -2.11 7.05
C TYR A 228 11.41 -0.61 7.33
N GLU A 229 11.41 0.25 6.30
CA GLU A 229 11.19 1.71 6.44
C GLU A 229 9.90 2.03 7.16
N VAL A 230 8.82 1.41 6.70
CA VAL A 230 7.49 1.50 7.32
C VAL A 230 7.52 1.10 8.79
N ARG A 231 8.42 0.19 9.19
CA ARG A 231 8.60 -0.22 10.58
C ARG A 231 9.50 0.71 11.37
N GLN A 232 10.47 1.38 10.76
CA GLN A 232 11.47 2.20 11.45
C GLN A 232 11.01 3.63 11.75
N ASP A 233 10.23 4.29 10.88
CA ASP A 233 9.60 5.58 11.19
C ASP A 233 8.69 5.51 12.45
N LYS A 234 8.38 4.29 12.91
CA LYS A 234 7.68 4.02 14.17
C LYS A 234 8.51 4.31 15.42
N SER A 235 9.84 4.37 15.34
CA SER A 235 10.75 4.53 16.48
C SER A 235 11.20 5.97 16.71
N SER A 236 11.19 6.81 15.67
CA SER A 236 11.59 8.23 15.73
C SER A 236 10.48 9.20 16.15
N ARG A 237 9.21 8.72 16.22
CA ARG A 237 8.02 9.52 16.57
C ARG A 237 7.37 9.17 17.93
N GLN A 238 8.07 8.41 18.79
CA GLN A 238 7.69 8.21 20.20
C GLN A 238 8.45 9.17 21.10
#